data_AF-A0A660MVE6-F1
#
_entry.id   AF-A0A660MVE6-F1
#
_cell.length_a   1.000
_cell.length_b   1.000
_cell.length_c   1.000
_cell.angle_alpha   90.00
_cell.angle_beta   90.00
_cell.angle_gamma   90.00
#
_symmetry.space_group_name_H-M   'P 1'
#
loop_
_entity.id
_entity.type
_entity.pdbx_description
1 polymer ?
#
loop_
_entity_poly.entity_id
_entity_poly.type
_entity_poly.pdbx_seq_one_letter_code
_entity_poly.pdbx_strand_id
1 'polypeptide(L)'
;MKYRKMTSIGVLLLGLDLLTKWLFYDLQLRKELPFLHPTLNTGISRGIKIYLPFVILISFIGIGLFFWLWRQKRFGNLVFLLFLAGTLGNLVDRVFLAGVRDFISIGSFPVFNLADCFLTLAVGILCRNEIFPLQLKKKTVSSDKV
;
A
#
# COMPACT_ATOMS: atom_id res chain seq x y z
N MET A 1 -19.74 9.66 10.88
CA MET A 1 -18.41 10.27 11.13
C MET A 1 -17.22 9.35 10.87
N LYS A 2 -17.28 8.05 11.23
CA LYS A 2 -16.18 7.07 11.05
C LYS A 2 -15.68 6.94 9.59
N TYR A 3 -16.60 6.82 8.63
CA TYR A 3 -16.24 6.68 7.21
C TYR A 3 -15.58 7.93 6.62
N ARG A 4 -16.06 9.14 6.98
CA ARG A 4 -15.43 10.40 6.53
C ARG A 4 -13.95 10.48 6.93
N LYS A 5 -13.62 10.12 8.18
CA LYS A 5 -12.23 10.08 8.64
C LYS A 5 -11.40 9.07 7.84
N MET A 6 -11.94 7.89 7.55
CA MET A 6 -11.25 6.88 6.75
C MET A 6 -10.97 7.36 5.33
N THR A 7 -11.96 7.99 4.68
CA THR A 7 -11.80 8.55 3.34
C THR A 7 -10.71 9.62 3.34
N SER A 8 -10.70 10.54 4.32
CA SER A 8 -9.66 11.56 4.45
C SER A 8 -8.27 10.96 4.61
N ILE A 9 -8.12 9.91 5.42
CA ILE A 9 -6.83 9.21 5.58
C ILE A 9 -6.40 8.52 4.28
N GLY A 10 -7.33 7.84 3.59
CA GLY A 10 -7.02 7.18 2.32
C GLY A 10 -6.59 8.18 1.24
N VAL A 11 -7.29 9.31 1.13
CA VAL A 11 -6.93 10.41 0.21
C VAL A 11 -5.58 11.02 0.59
N LEU A 12 -5.31 11.21 1.88
CA LEU A 12 -4.01 11.72 2.33
C LEU A 12 -2.87 10.76 1.97
N LEU A 13 -3.02 9.46 2.23
CA LEU A 13 -2.00 8.45 1.90
C LEU A 13 -1.74 8.39 0.40
N LEU A 14 -2.80 8.35 -0.42
CA LEU A 14 -2.66 8.37 -1.88
C LEU A 14 -2.01 9.67 -2.36
N GLY A 15 -2.45 10.82 -1.82
CA GLY A 15 -1.88 12.11 -2.14
C GLY A 15 -0.40 12.23 -1.78
N LEU A 16 0.02 11.64 -0.65
CA LEU A 16 1.43 11.58 -0.25
C LEU A 16 2.28 10.75 -1.22
N ASP A 17 1.79 9.61 -1.70
CA ASP A 17 2.51 8.82 -2.71
C ASP A 17 2.64 9.60 -4.03
N LEU A 18 1.53 10.14 -4.55
CA LEU A 18 1.54 10.89 -5.81
C LEU A 18 2.40 12.16 -5.71
N LEU A 19 2.36 12.86 -4.57
CA LEU A 19 3.19 14.03 -4.31
C LEU A 19 4.67 13.65 -4.24
N THR A 20 5.04 12.58 -3.53
CA THR A 20 6.45 12.17 -3.42
C THR A 20 7.00 11.69 -4.76
N LYS A 21 6.20 10.98 -5.57
CA LYS A 21 6.56 10.66 -6.96
C LYS A 21 6.77 11.91 -7.80
N TRP A 22 5.87 12.89 -7.71
CA TRP A 22 6.06 14.15 -8.43
C TRP A 22 7.33 14.90 -8.00
N LEU A 23 7.59 15.00 -6.69
CA LEU A 23 8.78 15.68 -6.17
C LEU A 23 10.08 14.96 -6.53
N PHE A 24 10.16 13.65 -6.32
CA PHE A 24 11.42 12.92 -6.38
C PHE A 24 11.67 12.26 -7.74
N TYR A 25 10.62 11.92 -8.49
CA TYR A 25 10.77 11.39 -9.85
C TYR A 25 10.65 12.47 -10.92
N ASP A 26 9.55 13.23 -10.96
CA ASP A 26 9.30 14.20 -12.05
C ASP A 26 10.19 15.44 -11.91
N LEU A 27 10.25 16.04 -10.71
CA LEU A 27 11.11 17.19 -10.42
C LEU A 27 12.56 16.80 -10.09
N GLN A 28 12.83 15.52 -9.85
CA GLN A 28 14.15 15.01 -9.43
C GLN A 28 14.74 15.79 -8.23
N LEU A 29 13.88 16.22 -7.31
CA LEU A 29 14.28 17.01 -6.16
C LEU A 29 15.33 16.26 -5.33
N ARG A 30 16.49 16.89 -5.09
CA ARG A 30 17.59 16.33 -4.31
C ARG A 30 18.11 14.97 -4.82
N LYS A 31 18.07 14.73 -6.14
CA LYS A 31 18.64 13.52 -6.77
C LYS A 31 20.11 13.25 -6.43
N GLU A 32 20.88 14.27 -6.06
CA GLU A 32 22.27 14.10 -5.61
C GLU A 32 22.39 13.31 -4.28
N LEU A 33 21.30 13.12 -3.55
CA LEU A 33 21.30 12.32 -2.33
C LEU A 33 21.43 10.82 -2.66
N PRO A 34 22.32 10.08 -1.96
CA PRO A 34 22.63 8.69 -2.31
C PRO A 34 21.44 7.72 -2.15
N PHE A 35 20.39 8.12 -1.44
CA PHE A 35 19.18 7.34 -1.24
C PHE A 35 18.03 7.74 -2.19
N LEU A 36 18.26 8.67 -3.12
CA LEU A 36 17.29 9.05 -4.14
C LEU A 36 17.80 8.68 -5.53
N HIS A 37 17.18 7.68 -6.15
CA HIS A 37 17.52 7.22 -7.50
C HIS A 37 16.25 7.07 -8.34
N PRO A 38 15.80 8.15 -9.02
CA PRO A 38 14.60 8.13 -9.84
C PRO A 38 14.69 7.11 -10.98
N THR A 39 13.75 6.17 -11.04
CA THR A 39 13.70 5.13 -12.06
C THR A 39 12.26 4.76 -12.40
N LEU A 40 12.02 4.41 -13.67
CA LEU A 40 10.71 3.92 -14.12
C LEU A 40 10.71 2.40 -14.14
N ASN A 41 9.95 1.81 -13.23
CA ASN A 41 9.81 0.37 -13.14
C ASN A 41 8.65 -0.10 -14.03
N THR A 42 9.00 -0.69 -15.17
CA THR A 42 8.04 -1.28 -16.13
C THR A 42 7.57 -2.69 -15.75
N GLY A 43 8.06 -3.22 -14.63
CA GLY A 43 7.71 -4.53 -14.12
C GLY A 43 6.85 -4.49 -12.85
N ILE A 44 6.90 -5.59 -12.09
CA ILE A 44 6.26 -5.69 -10.76
C ILE A 44 7.28 -5.42 -9.65
N SER A 45 8.20 -6.37 -9.42
CA SER A 45 9.28 -6.27 -8.43
C SER A 45 10.58 -6.74 -9.07
N ARG A 46 11.71 -6.06 -8.77
CA ARG A 46 13.03 -6.28 -9.41
C ARG A 46 13.05 -6.13 -10.94
N GLY A 47 12.06 -5.46 -11.52
CA GLY A 47 11.94 -5.30 -12.97
C GLY A 47 11.46 -6.55 -13.72
N ILE A 48 10.84 -7.53 -13.03
CA ILE A 48 10.18 -8.65 -13.72
C ILE A 48 9.09 -8.10 -14.62
N LYS A 49 9.33 -8.19 -15.93
CA LYS A 49 8.40 -7.71 -16.95
C LYS A 49 7.28 -8.72 -17.10
N ILE A 50 6.07 -8.26 -16.83
CA ILE A 50 4.83 -8.98 -17.07
C ILE A 50 3.98 -8.11 -17.99
N TYR A 51 3.12 -8.74 -18.77
CA TYR A 51 2.21 -8.03 -19.66
C TYR A 51 1.40 -7.00 -18.86
N LEU A 52 1.60 -5.71 -19.15
CA LEU A 52 1.06 -4.59 -18.36
C LEU A 52 -0.46 -4.69 -18.10
N PRO A 53 -1.31 -5.05 -19.09
CA PRO A 53 -2.74 -5.24 -18.87
C PRO A 53 -3.06 -6.29 -17.80
N PHE A 54 -2.23 -7.33 -17.67
CA PHE A 54 -2.40 -8.36 -16.65
C PHE A 54 -2.13 -7.82 -15.24
N VAL A 55 -1.11 -6.97 -15.09
CA VAL A 55 -0.79 -6.33 -13.80
C VAL A 55 -1.89 -5.35 -13.38
N ILE A 56 -2.42 -4.58 -14.33
CA ILE A 56 -3.57 -3.68 -14.11
C ILE A 56 -4.80 -4.49 -13.69
N LEU A 57 -5.11 -5.58 -14.40
CA LEU A 57 -6.23 -6.46 -14.08
C LEU A 57 -6.10 -7.07 -12.67
N ILE A 58 -4.93 -7.62 -12.33
CA ILE A 58 -4.66 -8.14 -10.98
C ILE A 58 -4.83 -7.06 -9.92
N SER A 59 -4.41 -5.83 -10.19
CA SER A 59 -4.57 -4.73 -9.24
C SER A 59 -6.05 -4.45 -8.94
N PHE A 60 -6.91 -4.44 -9.97
CA PHE A 60 -8.36 -4.30 -9.76
C PHE A 60 -8.96 -5.49 -9.01
N ILE A 61 -8.57 -6.72 -9.36
CA ILE A 61 -9.02 -7.93 -8.65
C ILE A 61 -8.60 -7.86 -7.18
N GLY A 62 -7.35 -7.47 -6.90
CA GLY A 62 -6.81 -7.32 -5.55
C GLY A 62 -7.58 -6.29 -4.73
N ILE A 63 -7.89 -5.12 -5.32
CA ILE A 63 -8.73 -4.09 -4.68
C ILE A 63 -10.11 -4.65 -4.32
N GLY A 64 -10.77 -5.34 -5.27
CA GLY A 64 -12.08 -5.95 -5.03
C GLY A 64 -12.06 -7.00 -3.92
N LEU A 65 -11.07 -7.90 -3.94
CA LEU A 65 -10.87 -8.92 -2.92
C LEU A 65 -10.63 -8.31 -1.54
N PHE A 66 -9.69 -7.36 -1.42
CA PHE A 66 -9.39 -6.71 -0.14
C PHE A 66 -10.56 -5.90 0.39
N PHE A 67 -11.33 -5.25 -0.49
CA PHE A 67 -12.57 -4.59 -0.08
C PHE A 67 -13.57 -5.59 0.50
N TRP A 68 -13.79 -6.73 -0.16
CA TRP A 68 -14.67 -7.77 0.34
C TRP A 68 -14.19 -8.35 1.69
N LEU A 69 -12.90 -8.66 1.83
CA LEU A 69 -12.32 -9.17 3.07
C LEU A 69 -12.43 -8.16 4.23
N TRP A 70 -12.22 -6.87 3.95
CA TRP A 70 -12.41 -5.80 4.91
C TRP A 70 -13.88 -5.69 5.36
N ARG A 71 -14.84 -5.84 4.43
CA ARG A 71 -16.28 -5.88 4.75
C ARG A 71 -16.63 -7.07 5.64
N GLN A 72 -15.96 -8.20 5.45
CA GLN A 72 -16.05 -9.38 6.32
C GLN A 72 -15.26 -9.24 7.64
N LYS A 73 -14.71 -8.05 7.93
CA LYS A 73 -13.93 -7.74 9.15
C LYS A 73 -12.73 -8.67 9.37
N ARG A 74 -12.16 -9.23 8.30
CA ARG A 74 -10.97 -10.10 8.38
C ARG A 74 -9.73 -9.35 8.84
N PHE A 75 -9.69 -8.03 8.63
CA PHE A 75 -8.63 -7.15 9.11
C PHE A 75 -9.14 -5.73 9.36
N GLY A 76 -8.32 -4.94 10.06
CA GLY A 76 -8.67 -3.58 10.49
C GLY A 76 -8.63 -2.54 9.37
N ASN A 77 -9.23 -1.38 9.65
CA ASN A 77 -9.28 -0.23 8.73
C ASN A 77 -7.91 0.25 8.27
N LEU A 78 -6.89 0.21 9.14
CA LEU A 78 -5.54 0.66 8.80
C LEU A 78 -4.93 -0.19 7.68
N VAL A 79 -5.02 -1.52 7.79
CA VAL A 79 -4.55 -2.46 6.77
C VAL A 79 -5.25 -2.20 5.43
N PHE A 80 -6.58 -2.04 5.47
CA PHE A 80 -7.35 -1.73 4.28
C PHE A 80 -6.91 -0.42 3.61
N LEU A 81 -6.72 0.65 4.39
CA LEU A 81 -6.32 1.96 3.87
C LEU A 81 -4.89 1.96 3.31
N LEU A 82 -3.95 1.29 3.98
CA LEU A 82 -2.57 1.13 3.49
C LEU A 82 -2.53 0.32 2.18
N PHE A 83 -3.23 -0.81 2.14
CA PHE A 83 -3.33 -1.63 0.92
C PHE A 83 -3.95 -0.81 -0.23
N LEU A 84 -5.10 -0.19 0.01
CA LEU A 84 -5.82 0.55 -1.02
C LEU A 84 -5.00 1.74 -1.55
N ALA A 85 -4.39 2.54 -0.66
CA ALA A 85 -3.57 3.67 -1.07
C ALA A 85 -2.31 3.22 -1.84
N GLY A 86 -1.63 2.16 -1.39
CA GLY A 86 -0.46 1.62 -2.08
C GLY A 86 -0.79 1.02 -3.45
N THR A 87 -1.86 0.22 -3.55
CA THR A 87 -2.28 -0.34 -4.83
C THR A 87 -2.74 0.76 -5.79
N LEU A 88 -3.53 1.74 -5.33
CA LEU A 88 -3.99 2.84 -6.19
C LEU A 88 -2.83 3.74 -6.63
N GLY A 89 -1.90 4.09 -5.75
CA GLY A 89 -0.75 4.93 -6.09
C GLY A 89 0.10 4.33 -7.21
N ASN A 90 0.33 3.02 -7.17
CA ASN A 90 1.06 2.31 -8.23
C ASN A 90 0.18 2.01 -9.47
N LEU A 91 -1.14 1.85 -9.30
CA LEU A 91 -2.06 1.63 -10.42
C LEU A 91 -2.20 2.89 -11.28
N VAL A 92 -2.27 4.08 -10.66
CA VAL A 92 -2.31 5.36 -11.36
C VAL A 92 -1.11 5.48 -12.30
N ASP A 93 0.11 5.29 -11.79
CA ASP A 93 1.31 5.34 -12.63
C ASP A 93 1.25 4.33 -13.78
N ARG A 94 0.82 3.09 -13.52
CA ARG A 94 0.74 2.05 -14.57
C ARG A 94 -0.22 2.42 -15.68
N VAL A 95 -1.35 3.04 -15.35
CA VAL A 95 -2.36 3.46 -16.34
C VAL A 95 -1.86 4.64 -17.18
N PHE A 96 -1.16 5.61 -16.57
CA PHE A 96 -0.77 6.84 -17.27
C PHE A 96 0.65 6.80 -17.87
N LEU A 97 1.56 6.00 -17.31
CA LEU A 97 2.99 6.00 -17.63
C LEU A 97 3.52 4.64 -18.09
N ALA A 98 2.66 3.61 -18.14
CA ALA A 98 3.04 2.24 -18.48
C ALA A 98 4.16 1.65 -17.58
N GLY A 99 4.30 2.18 -16.37
CA GLY A 99 5.29 1.79 -15.37
C GLY A 99 4.98 2.42 -14.02
N VAL A 100 5.87 2.27 -13.05
CA VAL A 100 5.77 2.87 -11.72
C VAL A 100 6.98 3.76 -11.46
N ARG A 101 6.74 4.96 -10.93
CA ARG A 101 7.81 5.90 -10.54
C ARG A 101 8.40 5.46 -9.21
N ASP A 102 9.63 4.97 -9.25
CA ASP A 102 10.40 4.56 -8.07
C ASP A 102 11.54 5.56 -7.83
N PHE A 103 11.88 5.82 -6.57
CA PHE A 103 12.88 6.84 -6.24
C PHE A 103 13.67 6.56 -4.97
N ILE A 104 13.21 5.71 -4.05
CA ILE A 104 13.93 5.39 -2.81
C ILE A 104 14.90 4.25 -3.05
N SER A 105 16.20 4.49 -2.81
CA SER A 105 17.28 3.53 -2.99
C SER A 105 17.98 3.23 -1.66
N ILE A 106 18.16 1.95 -1.34
CA ILE A 106 18.85 1.50 -0.12
C ILE A 106 19.79 0.35 -0.47
N GLY A 107 21.08 0.63 -0.57
CA GLY A 107 22.11 -0.38 -0.85
C GLY A 107 21.81 -1.15 -2.15
N SER A 108 21.79 -2.47 -2.07
CA SER A 108 21.47 -3.36 -3.20
C SER A 108 19.98 -3.71 -3.33
N PHE A 109 19.12 -3.15 -2.47
CA PHE A 109 17.69 -3.38 -2.54
C PHE A 109 17.08 -2.71 -3.78
N PRO A 110 16.09 -3.32 -4.46
CA PRO A 110 15.42 -2.69 -5.60
C PRO A 110 14.87 -1.32 -5.22
N VAL A 111 14.98 -0.34 -6.11
CA VAL A 111 14.40 0.99 -5.87
C VAL A 111 12.88 0.84 -5.72
N PHE A 112 12.30 1.57 -4.78
CA PHE A 112 10.87 1.52 -4.47
C PHE A 112 10.31 2.92 -4.23
N ASN A 113 9.01 3.00 -3.93
CA ASN A 113 8.32 4.24 -3.61
C ASN A 113 7.49 4.12 -2.31
N LEU A 114 6.74 5.17 -2.00
CA LEU A 114 5.95 5.22 -0.78
C LEU A 114 4.73 4.27 -0.83
N ALA A 115 4.10 4.08 -1.99
CA ALA A 115 3.07 3.07 -2.19
C ALA A 115 3.56 1.63 -1.87
N ASP A 116 4.81 1.30 -2.19
CA ASP A 116 5.41 0.01 -1.82
C ASP A 116 5.61 -0.13 -0.31
N CYS A 117 5.98 0.95 0.38
CA CYS A 117 6.03 0.97 1.84
C CYS A 117 4.66 0.70 2.46
N PHE A 118 3.59 1.31 1.92
CA PHE A 118 2.23 1.07 2.40
C PHE A 118 1.81 -0.39 2.23
N LEU A 119 2.07 -0.98 1.05
CA LEU A 119 1.79 -2.39 0.80
C LEU A 119 2.57 -3.31 1.76
N THR A 120 3.87 -3.03 1.94
CA THR A 120 4.74 -3.79 2.85
C THR A 120 4.24 -3.72 4.29
N LEU A 121 3.84 -2.54 4.77
CA LEU A 121 3.26 -2.38 6.11
C LEU A 121 1.91 -3.09 6.26
N ALA A 122 1.04 -3.01 5.25
CA ALA A 122 -0.25 -3.71 5.26
C ALA A 122 -0.05 -5.22 5.42
N VAL A 123 0.84 -5.81 4.62
CA VAL A 123 1.19 -7.24 4.68
C VAL A 123 1.87 -7.57 6.01
N GLY A 124 2.81 -6.76 6.48
CA GLY A 124 3.49 -6.98 7.76
C GLY A 124 2.53 -7.00 8.95
N ILE A 125 1.53 -6.11 8.97
CA ILE A 125 0.49 -6.11 10.00
C ILE A 125 -0.38 -7.38 9.91
N LEU A 126 -0.76 -7.81 8.71
CA LEU A 126 -1.51 -9.05 8.51
C LEU A 126 -0.72 -10.27 9.02
N CYS A 127 0.52 -10.43 8.58
CA CYS A 127 1.39 -11.52 9.01
C CYS A 127 1.57 -11.53 10.54
N ARG A 128 1.79 -10.37 11.16
CA ARG A 128 1.88 -10.26 12.62
C ARG A 128 0.61 -10.77 13.31
N ASN A 129 -0.56 -10.40 12.81
CA ASN A 129 -1.83 -10.77 13.44
C ASN A 129 -2.14 -12.26 13.31
N GLU A 130 -1.73 -12.90 12.22
CA GLU A 130 -1.90 -14.34 12.01
C GLU A 130 -0.89 -15.17 12.84
N ILE A 131 0.37 -14.71 12.95
CA ILE A 131 1.41 -15.41 13.73
C ILE A 131 1.21 -15.22 15.24
N PHE A 132 0.84 -14.01 15.65
CA PHE A 132 0.59 -13.65 17.04
C PHE A 132 -0.86 -13.22 17.20
N PRO A 133 -1.82 -14.17 17.12
CA PRO A 133 -3.22 -13.84 17.31
C PRO A 133 -3.36 -13.25 18.71
N LEU A 134 -3.76 -11.98 18.79
CA LEU A 134 -4.11 -11.37 20.06
C LEU A 134 -5.26 -12.21 20.63
N GLN A 135 -4.96 -13.00 21.66
CA GLN A 135 -5.97 -13.67 22.45
C GLN A 135 -6.75 -12.57 23.18
N LEU A 136 -7.76 -12.01 22.52
CA LEU A 136 -8.74 -11.17 23.18
C LEU A 136 -9.47 -12.10 24.14
N LYS A 137 -9.06 -12.05 25.42
CA LYS A 137 -9.74 -12.71 26.53
C LYS A 137 -11.22 -12.37 26.40
N LYS A 138 -12.03 -13.36 26.04
CA LYS A 138 -13.49 -13.25 25.98
C LYS A 138 -13.88 -12.72 27.36
N LYS A 139 -14.37 -11.48 27.44
CA LYS A 139 -14.90 -10.93 28.70
C LYS A 139 -16.03 -11.89 29.06
N THR A 140 -15.77 -12.82 29.98
CA THR A 140 -16.82 -13.59 30.62
C THR A 140 -17.73 -12.56 31.22
N VAL A 141 -18.90 -12.40 30.63
CA VAL A 141 -19.99 -11.66 31.25
C VAL A 141 -20.18 -12.37 32.58
N SER A 142 -19.73 -11.72 33.66
CA SER A 142 -20.07 -12.15 35.01
C SER A 142 -21.57 -12.05 35.09
N SER A 143 -22.22 -13.22 34.96
CA SER A 143 -23.58 -13.43 35.42
C SER A 143 -23.56 -13.26 36.94
N ASP A 144 -23.56 -12.02 37.39
CA ASP A 144 -23.82 -11.68 38.78
C ASP A 144 -25.17 -10.98 38.87
N LYS A 145 -26.13 -11.74 39.41
CA LYS A 145 -27.26 -11.33 40.26
C LYS A 145 -28.38 -10.58 39.50
N VAL A 146 -29.58 -11.12 39.35
CA VAL A 146 -30.52 -11.61 40.40
C VAL A 146 -31.33 -12.80 39.87
#